data_AF-A0A0B7K6V0-F1
#
_entry.id   AF-A0A0B7K6V0-F1
#
_cell.length_a   1.000
_cell.length_b   1.000
_cell.length_c   1.000
_cell.angle_alpha   90.00
_cell.angle_beta   90.00
_cell.angle_gamma   90.00
#
_symmetry.space_group_name_H-M   'P 1'
#
loop_
_entity.id
_entity.type
_entity.pdbx_description
1 polymer ?
#
loop_
_entity_poly.entity_id
_entity_poly.type
_entity_poly.pdbx_seq_one_letter_code
_entity_poly.pdbx_strand_id
1 'polypeptide(L)'
;MASKTDADRAPWDAAPAHEQLFVLITGANSGIGLGIGERLIDEFLATRSLTSHLILVPTTRSVSKSTQTIQHLRAHANKAARISKALVSRAGGPEKYNWEDTASRVHILSPQLDLCDIKGIYAFAERLCDEPLSNPAGLQGQDAELQNVRIPRLDSVICNAAYGSWVGVNYPMAIWVIMTEGLINSVTWPTFKIPKPTALLNGRPIYNYPAKPKLGEVFCACVFGHYLLSRKLLPLLTRPKTSESLAPGRIIWSSSIEAHRDVFNPDDIQGLLREHPYESAKRLTDYISLSYNLPAVEDFKESFLSLDEDENPDEKIQPEMYLTHPGIVANDFFPVPWYLMWAYRLAI
;
A
#
# COMPACT_ATOMS: atom_id res chain seq x y z
N MET A 1 -15.57 -28.69 -1.37
CA MET A 1 -15.42 -27.94 -2.63
C MET A 1 -16.61 -27.01 -2.77
N ALA A 2 -16.50 -25.76 -2.33
CA ALA A 2 -17.49 -24.74 -2.66
C ALA A 2 -17.44 -24.49 -4.17
N SER A 3 -18.59 -24.43 -4.86
CA SER A 3 -18.60 -24.12 -6.29
C SER A 3 -18.09 -22.69 -6.46
N LYS A 4 -16.97 -22.51 -7.17
CA LYS A 4 -16.51 -21.17 -7.59
C LYS A 4 -17.66 -20.51 -8.33
N THR A 5 -18.22 -19.44 -7.79
CA THR A 5 -19.17 -18.59 -8.50
C THR A 5 -18.50 -18.10 -9.79
N ASP A 6 -19.20 -18.24 -10.91
CA ASP A 6 -18.73 -17.78 -12.22
C ASP A 6 -18.50 -16.27 -12.16
N ALA A 7 -17.27 -15.86 -12.46
CA ALA A 7 -16.90 -14.45 -12.53
C ALA A 7 -17.24 -13.88 -13.90
N ASP A 8 -17.56 -12.59 -13.92
CA ASP A 8 -17.74 -11.86 -15.16
C ASP A 8 -16.37 -11.67 -15.83
N ARG A 9 -16.38 -11.62 -17.17
CA ARG A 9 -15.16 -11.40 -17.93
C ARG A 9 -14.61 -10.01 -17.64
N ALA A 10 -13.40 -9.93 -17.11
CA ALA A 10 -12.77 -8.66 -16.80
C ALA A 10 -12.22 -7.98 -18.08
N PRO A 11 -12.14 -6.64 -18.13
CA PRO A 11 -11.63 -5.92 -19.30
C PRO A 11 -10.19 -6.27 -19.69
N TRP A 12 -9.37 -6.73 -18.74
CA TRP A 12 -7.98 -7.13 -18.97
C TRP A 12 -7.82 -8.59 -19.44
N ASP A 13 -8.86 -9.43 -19.38
CA ASP A 13 -8.75 -10.86 -19.70
C ASP A 13 -8.39 -11.12 -21.17
N ALA A 14 -8.60 -10.14 -22.05
CA ALA A 14 -8.19 -10.23 -23.46
C ALA A 14 -6.69 -9.97 -23.68
N ALA A 15 -6.01 -9.31 -22.73
CA ALA A 15 -4.59 -9.01 -22.82
C ALA A 15 -3.75 -10.20 -22.33
N PRO A 16 -2.58 -10.50 -22.94
CA PRO A 16 -1.70 -11.53 -22.43
C PRO A 16 -1.10 -11.11 -21.08
N ALA A 17 -0.68 -12.08 -20.26
CA ALA A 17 -0.24 -11.80 -18.89
C ALA A 17 0.89 -10.77 -18.80
N HIS A 18 1.88 -10.79 -19.71
CA HIS A 18 3.00 -9.83 -19.72
C HIS A 18 2.59 -8.39 -20.07
N GLU A 19 1.38 -8.19 -20.57
CA GLU A 19 0.78 -6.89 -20.85
C GLU A 19 -0.11 -6.38 -19.70
N GLN A 20 -0.26 -7.15 -18.63
CA GLN A 20 -1.06 -6.73 -17.47
C GLN A 20 -0.14 -6.40 -16.28
N LEU A 21 -0.54 -5.40 -15.49
CA LEU A 21 0.17 -5.02 -14.26
C LEU A 21 -0.82 -4.85 -13.11
N PHE A 22 -0.77 -5.73 -12.10
CA PHE A 22 -1.64 -5.70 -10.92
C PHE A 22 -0.90 -5.18 -9.69
N VAL A 23 -1.36 -4.06 -9.13
CA VAL A 23 -0.70 -3.40 -7.99
C VAL A 23 -1.70 -3.11 -6.88
N LEU A 24 -1.51 -3.72 -5.71
CA LEU A 24 -2.27 -3.43 -4.50
C LEU A 24 -1.55 -2.39 -3.65
N ILE A 25 -2.27 -1.38 -3.18
CA ILE A 25 -1.71 -0.28 -2.38
C ILE A 25 -2.53 -0.13 -1.11
N THR A 26 -1.93 -0.35 0.05
CA THR A 26 -2.63 -0.16 1.32
C THR A 26 -2.69 1.33 1.70
N GLY A 27 -3.84 1.77 2.20
CA GLY A 27 -4.00 3.15 2.70
C GLY A 27 -3.84 4.20 1.60
N ALA A 28 -4.47 3.96 0.45
CA ALA A 28 -4.30 4.76 -0.76
C ALA A 28 -5.28 5.93 -0.91
N ASN A 29 -6.02 6.28 0.15
CA ASN A 29 -7.04 7.32 0.10
C ASN A 29 -6.50 8.76 0.25
N SER A 30 -5.22 8.93 0.59
CA SER A 30 -4.59 10.24 0.76
C SER A 30 -3.07 10.14 0.78
N GLY A 31 -2.40 11.30 0.76
CA GLY A 31 -0.95 11.42 0.95
C GLY A 31 -0.14 10.54 0.01
N ILE A 32 0.86 9.86 0.57
CA ILE A 32 1.82 9.05 -0.18
C ILE A 32 1.11 7.91 -0.94
N GLY A 33 0.15 7.24 -0.31
CA GLY A 33 -0.55 6.11 -0.96
C GLY A 33 -1.33 6.52 -2.20
N LEU A 34 -2.01 7.66 -2.16
CA LEU A 34 -2.71 8.21 -3.32
C LEU A 34 -1.72 8.65 -4.40
N GLY A 35 -0.65 9.35 -4.00
CA GLY A 35 0.41 9.79 -4.92
C GLY A 35 1.16 8.65 -5.59
N ILE A 36 1.33 7.50 -4.92
CA ILE A 36 1.85 6.28 -5.55
C ILE A 36 0.93 5.82 -6.68
N GLY A 37 -0.40 5.83 -6.46
CA GLY A 37 -1.37 5.50 -7.50
C GLY A 37 -1.28 6.44 -8.71
N GLU A 38 -1.23 7.75 -8.47
CA GLU A 38 -1.05 8.76 -9.53
C GLU A 38 0.25 8.55 -10.30
N ARG A 39 1.36 8.33 -9.59
CA ARG A 39 2.66 8.13 -10.20
C ARG A 39 2.73 6.84 -11.02
N LEU A 40 2.10 5.76 -10.55
CA LEU A 40 1.99 4.51 -11.29
C LEU A 40 1.19 4.69 -12.58
N ILE A 41 0.12 5.47 -12.56
CA ILE A 41 -0.66 5.82 -13.75
C ILE A 41 0.23 6.57 -14.76
N ASP A 42 0.93 7.61 -14.32
CA ASP A 42 1.76 8.43 -15.18
C ASP A 42 2.87 7.61 -15.86
N GLU A 43 3.60 6.84 -15.06
CA GLU A 43 4.68 5.98 -15.55
C GLU A 43 4.17 4.86 -16.45
N PHE A 44 3.05 4.23 -16.09
CA PHE A 44 2.42 3.20 -16.90
C PHE A 44 2.05 3.74 -18.28
N LEU A 45 1.31 4.85 -18.34
CA LEU A 45 0.89 5.44 -19.61
C LEU A 45 2.13 5.84 -20.42
N ALA A 46 3.12 6.48 -19.80
CA ALA A 46 4.32 6.97 -20.47
C ALA A 46 5.20 5.86 -21.06
N THR A 47 5.29 4.69 -20.41
CA THR A 47 6.33 3.68 -20.73
C THR A 47 5.78 2.38 -21.31
N ARG A 48 4.55 1.97 -20.98
CA ARG A 48 4.00 0.67 -21.37
C ARG A 48 3.40 0.69 -22.77
N SER A 49 3.21 -0.49 -23.36
CA SER A 49 2.65 -0.62 -24.70
C SER A 49 1.20 -0.09 -24.72
N LEU A 50 0.69 0.20 -25.92
CA LEU A 50 -0.70 0.66 -26.08
C LEU A 50 -1.73 -0.46 -25.86
N THR A 51 -1.28 -1.71 -25.74
CA THR A 51 -2.11 -2.88 -25.44
C THR A 51 -1.98 -3.32 -23.98
N SER A 52 -1.09 -2.69 -23.20
CA SER A 52 -0.96 -3.00 -21.78
C SER A 52 -2.15 -2.51 -20.96
N HIS A 53 -2.44 -3.17 -19.84
CA HIS A 53 -3.45 -2.81 -18.84
C HIS A 53 -2.82 -2.62 -17.45
N LEU A 54 -3.20 -1.55 -16.76
CA LEU A 54 -2.85 -1.29 -15.36
C LEU A 54 -4.08 -1.56 -14.50
N ILE A 55 -3.95 -2.43 -13.51
CA ILE A 55 -4.98 -2.73 -12.53
C ILE A 55 -4.48 -2.27 -11.17
N LEU A 56 -4.99 -1.13 -10.72
CA LEU A 56 -4.72 -0.60 -9.39
C LEU A 56 -5.75 -1.14 -8.40
N VAL A 57 -5.27 -1.64 -7.27
CA VAL A 57 -6.09 -2.13 -6.15
C VAL A 57 -5.85 -1.27 -4.91
N PRO A 58 -6.24 0.02 -4.90
CA PRO A 58 -6.10 0.87 -3.73
C PRO A 58 -7.05 0.43 -2.63
N THR A 59 -6.57 0.20 -1.42
CA THR A 59 -7.42 -0.17 -0.28
C THR A 59 -7.63 1.00 0.68
N THR A 60 -8.84 1.08 1.24
CA THR A 60 -9.23 2.09 2.22
C THR A 60 -10.12 1.48 3.31
N ARG A 61 -10.31 2.17 4.43
CA ARG A 61 -11.12 1.63 5.55
C ARG A 61 -12.63 1.80 5.38
N SER A 62 -13.11 2.51 4.36
CA SER A 62 -14.54 2.76 4.19
C SER A 62 -14.96 2.85 2.73
N VAL A 63 -16.22 2.53 2.47
CA VAL A 63 -16.80 2.61 1.12
C VAL A 63 -16.70 4.03 0.57
N SER A 64 -17.05 5.04 1.37
CA SER A 64 -16.96 6.46 0.95
C SER A 64 -15.55 6.87 0.53
N LYS A 65 -14.51 6.49 1.30
CA LYS A 65 -13.11 6.77 0.92
C LYS A 65 -12.69 5.99 -0.33
N SER A 66 -13.17 4.76 -0.48
CA SER A 66 -12.92 3.94 -1.66
C SER A 66 -13.50 4.61 -2.92
N THR A 67 -14.76 5.05 -2.87
CA THR A 67 -15.43 5.79 -3.95
C THR A 67 -14.67 7.06 -4.33
N GLN A 68 -14.26 7.87 -3.34
CA GLN A 68 -13.48 9.08 -3.58
C GLN A 68 -12.12 8.78 -4.21
N THR A 69 -11.44 7.72 -3.75
CA THR A 69 -10.14 7.29 -4.28
C THR A 69 -10.24 6.85 -5.74
N ILE A 70 -11.28 6.06 -6.07
CA ILE A 70 -11.57 5.64 -7.45
C ILE A 70 -11.79 6.86 -8.34
N GLN A 71 -12.67 7.77 -7.92
CA GLN A 71 -12.98 8.98 -8.69
C GLN A 71 -11.75 9.86 -8.91
N HIS A 72 -10.91 10.01 -7.87
CA HIS A 72 -9.69 10.80 -7.95
C HIS A 72 -8.67 10.19 -8.92
N LEU A 73 -8.35 8.90 -8.77
CA LEU A 73 -7.39 8.22 -9.64
C LEU A 73 -7.91 8.15 -11.10
N ARG A 74 -9.22 7.98 -11.30
CA ARG A 74 -9.83 8.05 -12.64
C ARG A 74 -9.70 9.44 -13.25
N ALA A 75 -9.98 10.49 -12.48
CA ALA A 75 -9.81 11.86 -12.93
C ALA A 75 -8.34 12.15 -13.30
N HIS A 76 -7.40 11.64 -12.51
CA HIS A 76 -5.97 11.73 -12.79
C HIS A 76 -5.58 11.00 -14.08
N ALA A 77 -6.02 9.75 -14.28
CA ALA A 77 -5.77 8.99 -15.51
C ALA A 77 -6.31 9.70 -16.76
N ASN A 78 -7.53 10.23 -16.68
CA ASN A 78 -8.13 10.99 -17.78
C ASN A 78 -7.33 12.27 -18.07
N LYS A 79 -6.91 12.98 -17.02
CA LYS A 79 -6.07 14.18 -17.17
C LYS A 79 -4.73 13.85 -17.82
N ALA A 80 -4.02 12.84 -17.31
CA ALA A 80 -2.72 12.40 -17.82
C ALA A 80 -2.81 11.98 -19.30
N ALA A 81 -3.84 11.20 -19.68
CA ALA A 81 -4.09 10.82 -21.05
C ALA A 81 -4.37 12.03 -21.97
N ARG A 82 -5.13 13.03 -21.52
CA ARG A 82 -5.47 14.20 -22.34
C ARG A 82 -4.29 15.14 -22.59
N ILE A 83 -3.43 15.35 -21.60
CA ILE A 83 -2.40 16.39 -21.66
C ILE A 83 -1.04 15.90 -22.15
N SER A 84 -0.81 14.58 -22.19
CA SER A 84 0.51 14.03 -22.50
C SER A 84 0.85 14.11 -23.99
N LYS A 85 1.73 15.06 -24.34
CA LYS A 85 2.29 15.17 -25.70
C LYS A 85 3.11 13.95 -26.11
N ALA A 86 3.74 13.28 -25.13
CA ALA A 86 4.51 12.07 -25.37
C ALA A 86 3.61 10.92 -25.87
N LEU A 87 2.42 10.76 -25.28
CA LEU A 87 1.44 9.76 -25.71
C LEU A 87 0.95 10.02 -27.14
N VAL A 88 0.61 11.28 -27.43
CA VAL A 88 0.21 11.71 -28.77
C VAL A 88 1.28 11.39 -29.82
N SER A 89 2.55 11.70 -29.51
CA SER A 89 3.68 11.41 -30.40
C SER A 89 3.86 9.90 -30.61
N ARG A 90 3.77 9.09 -29.55
CA ARG A 90 3.89 7.63 -29.61
C ARG A 90 2.78 6.97 -30.43
N ALA A 91 1.57 7.53 -30.42
CA ALA A 91 0.44 7.06 -31.22
C ALA A 91 0.53 7.47 -32.71
N GLY A 92 1.58 8.20 -33.11
CA GLY A 92 1.79 8.63 -34.49
C GLY A 92 1.09 9.95 -34.85
N GLY A 93 0.82 10.80 -33.85
CA GLY A 93 0.26 12.14 -34.04
C GLY A 93 -1.17 12.30 -33.50
N PRO A 94 -1.67 13.54 -33.43
CA PRO A 94 -2.96 13.86 -32.83
C PRO A 94 -4.15 13.22 -33.54
N GLU A 95 -4.07 13.02 -34.86
CA GLU A 95 -5.15 12.41 -35.65
C GLU A 95 -5.37 10.92 -35.34
N LYS A 96 -4.32 10.23 -34.87
CA LYS A 96 -4.35 8.81 -34.53
C LYS A 96 -4.48 8.56 -33.03
N TYR A 97 -4.42 9.61 -32.22
CA TYR A 97 -4.44 9.50 -30.77
C TYR A 97 -5.84 9.65 -30.21
N ASN A 98 -6.33 8.60 -29.58
CA ASN A 98 -7.56 8.61 -28.81
C ASN A 98 -7.21 8.54 -27.31
N TRP A 99 -7.51 9.60 -26.56
CA TRP A 99 -7.17 9.67 -25.14
C TRP A 99 -8.10 8.77 -24.31
N GLU A 100 -9.35 8.56 -24.76
CA GLU A 100 -10.31 7.65 -24.13
C GLU A 100 -9.79 6.21 -24.15
N ASP A 101 -9.28 5.74 -25.30
CA ASP A 101 -8.67 4.39 -25.43
C ASP A 101 -7.42 4.26 -24.55
N THR A 102 -6.70 5.36 -24.34
CA THR A 102 -5.51 5.36 -23.50
C THR A 102 -5.87 5.29 -22.01
N ALA A 103 -6.88 6.06 -21.59
CA ALA A 103 -7.36 6.07 -20.21
C ALA A 103 -8.11 4.78 -19.85
N SER A 104 -8.75 4.12 -20.83
CA SER A 104 -9.54 2.90 -20.59
C SER A 104 -8.69 1.69 -20.17
N ARG A 105 -7.38 1.76 -20.42
CA ARG A 105 -6.39 0.73 -20.02
C ARG A 105 -6.02 0.76 -18.54
N VAL A 106 -6.39 1.82 -17.82
CA VAL A 106 -6.24 1.89 -16.36
C VAL A 106 -7.53 1.43 -15.72
N HIS A 107 -7.47 0.50 -14.78
CA HIS A 107 -8.61 -0.09 -14.06
C HIS A 107 -8.39 0.09 -12.57
N ILE A 108 -9.41 0.56 -11.84
CA ILE A 108 -9.26 0.86 -10.41
C ILE A 108 -10.30 0.05 -9.62
N LEU A 109 -9.84 -0.92 -8.82
CA LEU A 109 -10.65 -1.75 -7.93
C LEU A 109 -10.36 -1.39 -6.47
N SER A 110 -11.32 -0.89 -5.70
CA SER A 110 -11.05 -0.44 -4.32
C SER A 110 -11.81 -1.22 -3.25
N PRO A 111 -11.33 -2.42 -2.88
CA PRO A 111 -11.90 -3.18 -1.77
C PRO A 111 -11.50 -2.58 -0.41
N GLN A 112 -12.36 -2.74 0.60
CA GLN A 112 -12.12 -2.18 1.94
C GLN A 112 -11.19 -3.08 2.75
N LEU A 113 -10.22 -2.47 3.42
CA LEU A 113 -9.27 -3.13 4.29
C LEU A 113 -9.04 -2.29 5.55
N ASP A 114 -9.24 -2.91 6.72
CA ASP A 114 -8.77 -2.39 7.99
C ASP A 114 -7.66 -3.31 8.54
N LEU A 115 -6.43 -2.80 8.60
CA LEU A 115 -5.26 -3.53 9.07
C LEU A 115 -5.28 -3.81 10.58
N CYS A 116 -6.19 -3.15 11.31
CA CYS A 116 -6.43 -3.44 12.72
C CYS A 116 -7.48 -4.55 12.93
N ASP A 117 -8.21 -4.95 11.89
CA ASP A 117 -9.14 -6.09 11.91
C ASP A 117 -8.45 -7.36 11.36
N ILE A 118 -7.86 -8.15 12.25
CA ILE A 118 -7.18 -9.41 11.92
C ILE A 118 -8.14 -10.37 11.22
N LYS A 119 -9.39 -10.49 11.66
CA LYS A 119 -10.37 -11.36 10.98
C LYS A 119 -10.70 -10.80 9.60
N GLY A 120 -10.88 -9.49 9.52
CA GLY A 120 -11.08 -8.74 8.28
C GLY A 120 -9.94 -8.90 7.28
N ILE A 121 -8.68 -8.95 7.73
CA ILE A 121 -7.51 -9.20 6.86
C ILE A 121 -7.59 -10.58 6.22
N TYR A 122 -7.94 -11.62 6.99
CA TYR A 122 -8.09 -12.98 6.45
C TYR A 122 -9.23 -13.04 5.45
N ALA A 123 -10.41 -12.52 5.80
CA ALA A 123 -11.57 -12.46 4.90
C ALA A 123 -11.34 -11.57 3.67
N PHE A 124 -10.48 -10.56 3.77
CA PHE A 124 -10.06 -9.74 2.63
C PHE A 124 -9.16 -10.55 1.69
N ALA A 125 -8.15 -11.23 2.23
CA ALA A 125 -7.21 -12.00 1.42
C ALA A 125 -7.89 -13.21 0.76
N GLU A 126 -8.76 -13.92 1.48
CA GLU A 126 -9.59 -15.01 0.92
C GLU A 126 -10.46 -14.49 -0.23
N ARG A 127 -11.16 -13.37 -0.05
CA ARG A 127 -11.91 -12.73 -1.14
C ARG A 127 -11.05 -12.40 -2.34
N LEU A 128 -9.86 -11.84 -2.11
CA LEU A 128 -8.96 -11.44 -3.20
C LEU A 128 -8.43 -12.66 -3.97
N CYS A 129 -8.21 -13.78 -3.31
CA CYS A 129 -7.70 -15.02 -3.92
C CYS A 129 -8.81 -15.85 -4.59
N ASP A 130 -9.96 -15.99 -3.92
CA ASP A 130 -10.93 -17.05 -4.21
C ASP A 130 -12.29 -16.54 -4.68
N GLU A 131 -12.61 -15.26 -4.47
CA GLU A 131 -13.90 -14.68 -4.80
C GLU A 131 -13.79 -13.58 -5.88
N PRO A 132 -14.86 -13.33 -6.65
CA PRO A 132 -14.94 -12.17 -7.51
C PRO A 132 -15.07 -10.87 -6.69
N LEU A 133 -14.57 -9.76 -7.25
CA LEU A 133 -14.55 -8.44 -6.64
C LEU A 133 -15.49 -7.49 -7.37
N SER A 134 -16.09 -6.59 -6.61
CA SER A 134 -16.98 -5.57 -7.10
C SER A 134 -16.62 -4.22 -6.50
N ASN A 135 -16.62 -3.19 -7.35
CA ASN A 135 -16.53 -1.82 -6.88
C ASN A 135 -17.84 -1.35 -6.22
N PRO A 136 -17.78 -0.34 -5.32
CA PRO A 136 -18.96 0.22 -4.67
C PRO A 136 -20.06 0.66 -5.64
N ALA A 137 -21.32 0.46 -5.24
CA ALA A 137 -22.48 0.96 -5.98
C ALA A 137 -22.47 2.50 -6.08
N GLY A 138 -23.05 3.04 -7.15
CA GLY A 138 -23.18 4.49 -7.38
C GLY A 138 -21.96 5.17 -8.02
N LEU A 139 -20.93 4.40 -8.41
CA LEU A 139 -19.87 4.88 -9.28
C LEU A 139 -20.39 5.14 -10.71
N GLN A 140 -19.70 6.00 -11.44
CA GLN A 140 -20.00 6.30 -12.85
C GLN A 140 -18.77 6.00 -13.72
N GLY A 141 -18.99 5.68 -14.99
CA GLY A 141 -17.94 5.34 -15.95
C GLY A 141 -17.43 3.91 -15.79
N GLN A 142 -16.33 3.60 -16.49
CA GLN A 142 -15.83 2.23 -16.64
C GLN A 142 -15.49 1.51 -15.33
N ASP A 143 -15.06 2.22 -14.27
CA ASP A 143 -14.76 1.57 -13.00
C ASP A 143 -16.03 1.08 -12.28
N ALA A 144 -17.20 1.62 -12.62
CA ALA A 144 -18.48 1.13 -12.12
C ALA A 144 -18.84 -0.24 -12.72
N GLU A 145 -18.34 -0.54 -13.92
CA GLU A 145 -18.54 -1.79 -14.65
C GLU A 145 -17.67 -2.93 -14.11
N LEU A 146 -16.68 -2.62 -13.26
CA LEU A 146 -15.86 -3.62 -12.59
C LEU A 146 -16.65 -4.28 -11.45
N GLN A 147 -17.56 -5.16 -11.85
CA GLN A 147 -18.43 -5.97 -11.02
C GLN A 147 -18.12 -7.44 -11.24
N ASN A 148 -18.09 -8.23 -10.17
CA ASN A 148 -17.89 -9.67 -10.24
C ASN A 148 -16.62 -10.09 -11.02
N VAL A 149 -15.54 -9.31 -10.95
CA VAL A 149 -14.27 -9.54 -11.68
C VAL A 149 -13.21 -10.20 -10.81
N ARG A 150 -12.32 -11.02 -11.38
CA ARG A 150 -11.23 -11.68 -10.64
C ARG A 150 -9.87 -11.06 -10.93
N ILE A 151 -9.01 -11.08 -9.91
CA ILE A 151 -7.60 -10.74 -10.06
C ILE A 151 -6.81 -12.05 -10.05
N PRO A 152 -6.15 -12.43 -11.17
CA PRO A 152 -5.47 -13.72 -11.28
C PRO A 152 -4.13 -13.76 -10.53
N ARG A 153 -3.56 -12.58 -10.24
CA ARG A 153 -2.26 -12.44 -9.57
C ARG A 153 -2.06 -10.99 -9.08
N LEU A 154 -1.07 -10.79 -8.23
CA LEU A 154 -0.56 -9.47 -7.85
C LEU A 154 0.91 -9.38 -8.23
N ASP A 155 1.28 -8.38 -9.02
CA ASP A 155 2.67 -8.13 -9.39
C ASP A 155 3.39 -7.31 -8.31
N SER A 156 2.65 -6.51 -7.53
CA SER A 156 3.19 -5.81 -6.36
C SER A 156 2.11 -5.57 -5.29
N VAL A 157 2.50 -5.76 -4.03
CA VAL A 157 1.76 -5.30 -2.84
C VAL A 157 2.58 -4.23 -2.16
N ILE A 158 2.05 -3.01 -2.07
CA ILE A 158 2.70 -1.87 -1.46
C ILE A 158 2.08 -1.65 -0.07
N CYS A 159 2.82 -2.05 0.96
CA CYS A 159 2.50 -1.89 2.38
C CYS A 159 2.78 -0.44 2.80
N ASN A 160 1.92 0.48 2.35
CA ASN A 160 2.05 1.92 2.56
C ASN A 160 1.28 2.44 3.78
N ALA A 161 0.12 1.86 4.09
CA ALA A 161 -0.74 2.35 5.16
C ALA A 161 0.05 2.50 6.46
N ALA A 162 -0.25 3.57 7.19
CA ALA A 162 0.37 3.79 8.48
C ALA A 162 -0.61 4.51 9.40
N TYR A 163 -0.31 4.45 10.68
CA TYR A 163 -0.98 5.23 11.69
C TYR A 163 0.07 5.64 12.73
N GLY A 164 0.31 6.93 12.85
CA GLY A 164 1.18 7.45 13.89
C GLY A 164 0.39 8.05 15.03
N SER A 165 0.76 7.69 16.25
CA SER A 165 0.08 8.14 17.45
C SER A 165 0.82 9.36 18.01
N TRP A 166 0.44 10.56 17.55
CA TRP A 166 0.93 11.83 18.07
C TRP A 166 -0.22 12.72 18.50
N VAL A 167 0.02 13.57 19.50
CA VAL A 167 -0.96 14.54 20.00
C VAL A 167 -0.65 15.98 19.61
N GLY A 168 0.56 16.24 19.10
CA GLY A 168 0.92 17.55 18.56
C GLY A 168 2.42 17.85 18.63
N VAL A 169 2.73 19.14 18.69
CA VAL A 169 4.09 19.71 18.69
C VAL A 169 4.32 20.50 19.98
N ASN A 170 5.46 20.28 20.62
CA ASN A 170 5.97 21.15 21.67
C ASN A 170 6.60 22.40 21.02
N TYR A 171 5.80 23.46 20.80
CA TYR A 171 6.26 24.67 20.11
C TYR A 171 7.42 25.40 20.81
N PRO A 172 7.45 25.56 22.14
CA PRO A 172 8.63 26.11 22.81
C PRO A 172 9.91 25.33 22.49
N MET A 173 9.85 24.00 22.52
CA MET A 173 10.97 23.15 22.13
C MET A 173 11.30 23.30 20.64
N ALA A 174 10.29 23.36 19.77
CA ALA A 174 10.50 23.54 18.33
C ALA A 174 11.26 24.85 18.03
N ILE A 175 10.85 25.97 18.64
CA ILE A 175 11.53 27.25 18.48
C ILE A 175 12.96 27.15 19.02
N TRP A 176 13.15 26.56 20.21
CA TRP A 176 14.47 26.37 20.81
C TRP A 176 15.42 25.58 19.91
N VAL A 177 15.00 24.42 19.43
CA VAL A 177 15.81 23.53 18.58
C VAL A 177 16.08 24.19 17.22
N ILE A 178 15.10 24.88 16.63
CA ILE A 178 15.32 25.66 15.39
C ILE A 178 16.37 26.75 15.58
N MET A 179 16.36 27.46 16.71
CA MET A 179 17.33 28.52 17.00
C MET A 179 18.72 27.98 17.34
N THR A 180 18.80 26.80 17.98
CA THR A 180 20.07 26.26 18.51
C THR A 180 20.76 25.27 17.57
N GLU A 181 19.98 24.47 16.83
CA GLU A 181 20.49 23.43 15.93
C GLU A 181 20.26 23.77 14.43
N GLY A 182 19.52 24.85 14.16
CA GLY A 182 19.23 25.33 12.82
C GLY A 182 18.00 24.69 12.20
N LEU A 183 17.39 25.40 11.23
CA LEU A 183 16.12 25.02 10.61
C LEU A 183 16.18 23.65 9.94
N ILE A 184 17.17 23.41 9.08
CA ILE A 184 17.27 22.16 8.29
C ILE A 184 17.36 20.95 9.20
N ASN A 185 18.23 20.98 10.22
CA ASN A 185 18.37 19.87 11.17
C ASN A 185 17.04 19.62 11.90
N SER A 186 16.44 20.68 12.43
CA SER A 186 15.21 20.61 13.24
C SER A 186 14.01 20.06 12.48
N VAL A 187 13.87 20.39 11.20
CA VAL A 187 12.75 19.90 10.36
C VAL A 187 13.04 18.54 9.71
N THR A 188 14.31 18.12 9.69
CA THR A 188 14.70 16.77 9.23
C THR A 188 14.59 15.74 10.36
N TRP A 189 14.99 16.12 11.57
CA TRP A 189 15.04 15.27 12.76
C TRP A 189 14.30 15.90 13.94
N PRO A 190 12.96 16.01 13.89
CA PRO A 190 12.21 16.77 14.88
C PRO A 190 12.18 16.07 16.24
N THR A 191 12.80 16.68 17.25
CA THR A 191 12.81 16.23 18.67
C THR A 191 11.67 16.84 19.51
N PHE A 192 10.77 17.57 18.87
CA PHE A 192 9.68 18.32 19.52
C PHE A 192 8.28 17.73 19.24
N LYS A 193 8.18 16.57 18.60
CA LYS A 193 6.92 15.85 18.45
C LYS A 193 6.48 15.31 19.81
N ILE A 194 5.18 15.38 20.10
CA ILE A 194 4.62 14.80 21.32
C ILE A 194 3.98 13.45 20.96
N PRO A 195 4.68 12.31 21.21
CA PRO A 195 4.14 10.98 20.94
C PRO A 195 3.03 10.64 21.94
N LYS A 196 2.15 9.73 21.53
CA LYS A 196 1.15 9.11 22.39
C LYS A 196 1.43 7.60 22.44
N PRO A 197 1.31 6.96 23.61
CA PRO A 197 1.39 5.51 23.69
C PRO A 197 0.37 4.84 22.77
N THR A 198 0.73 3.68 22.23
CA THR A 198 -0.17 2.95 21.34
C THR A 198 -1.44 2.53 22.08
N ALA A 199 -2.60 2.65 21.45
CA ALA A 199 -3.85 2.17 22.03
C ALA A 199 -3.94 0.65 21.89
N LEU A 200 -4.60 -0.01 22.85
CA LEU A 200 -4.89 -1.44 22.76
C LEU A 200 -6.13 -1.68 21.91
N LEU A 201 -6.00 -2.47 20.86
CA LEU A 201 -7.13 -2.89 20.04
C LEU A 201 -8.11 -3.77 20.82
N ASN A 202 -7.64 -4.49 21.84
CA ASN A 202 -8.47 -5.33 22.72
C ASN A 202 -9.55 -4.51 23.45
N GLY A 203 -9.33 -3.21 23.67
CA GLY A 203 -10.31 -2.32 24.29
C GLY A 203 -11.30 -1.70 23.32
N ARG A 204 -11.19 -1.96 22.01
CA ARG A 204 -12.08 -1.40 20.99
C ARG A 204 -13.22 -2.39 20.69
N PRO A 205 -14.47 -2.07 21.04
CA PRO A 205 -15.59 -3.01 20.88
C PRO A 205 -15.79 -3.49 19.45
N ILE A 206 -15.47 -2.65 18.45
CA ILE A 206 -15.65 -2.96 17.03
C ILE A 206 -14.89 -4.21 16.57
N TYR A 207 -13.72 -4.51 17.17
CA TYR A 207 -12.90 -5.66 16.77
C TYR A 207 -13.23 -6.94 17.55
N ASN A 208 -13.85 -6.79 18.73
CA ASN A 208 -14.24 -7.90 19.60
C ASN A 208 -13.09 -8.91 19.84
N TYR A 209 -11.91 -8.40 20.22
CA TYR A 209 -10.76 -9.24 20.57
C TYR A 209 -10.79 -9.72 22.03
N PRO A 210 -10.22 -10.90 22.32
CA PRO A 210 -10.06 -11.36 23.69
C PRO A 210 -9.14 -10.42 24.48
N ALA A 211 -9.19 -10.45 25.81
CA ALA A 211 -8.36 -9.59 26.65
C ALA A 211 -6.84 -9.82 26.49
N LYS A 212 -6.43 -11.03 26.10
CA LYS A 212 -5.04 -11.42 25.83
C LYS A 212 -4.98 -12.37 24.61
N PRO A 213 -3.87 -12.37 23.83
CA PRO A 213 -2.73 -11.45 23.95
C PRO A 213 -3.09 -10.00 23.58
N LYS A 214 -2.33 -9.04 24.12
CA LYS A 214 -2.52 -7.61 23.81
C LYS A 214 -2.08 -7.32 22.37
N LEU A 215 -2.82 -6.43 21.70
CA LEU A 215 -2.54 -5.96 20.35
C LEU A 215 -2.48 -4.42 20.33
N GLY A 216 -1.29 -3.88 20.05
CA GLY A 216 -1.08 -2.46 19.85
C GLY A 216 -1.60 -1.99 18.48
N GLU A 217 -2.37 -0.91 18.46
CA GLU A 217 -2.98 -0.37 17.24
C GLU A 217 -1.93 0.07 16.21
N VAL A 218 -0.88 0.77 16.64
CA VAL A 218 0.18 1.27 15.74
C VAL A 218 0.94 0.10 15.12
N PHE A 219 1.27 -0.91 15.93
CA PHE A 219 1.92 -2.13 15.47
C PHE A 219 1.06 -2.89 14.44
N CYS A 220 -0.23 -3.08 14.71
CA CYS A 220 -1.15 -3.70 13.76
C CYS A 220 -1.29 -2.92 12.45
N ALA A 221 -1.52 -1.60 12.55
CA ALA A 221 -1.72 -0.75 11.38
C ALA A 221 -0.47 -0.62 10.50
N CYS A 222 0.74 -0.63 11.09
CA CYS A 222 1.97 -0.39 10.36
C CYS A 222 2.70 -1.68 9.96
N VAL A 223 2.67 -2.73 10.79
CA VAL A 223 3.51 -3.93 10.62
C VAL A 223 2.68 -5.21 10.57
N PHE A 224 2.01 -5.57 11.66
CA PHE A 224 1.44 -6.91 11.81
C PHE A 224 0.29 -7.18 10.84
N GLY A 225 -0.58 -6.20 10.59
CA GLY A 225 -1.64 -6.32 9.61
C GLY A 225 -1.08 -6.52 8.19
N HIS A 226 -0.02 -5.79 7.82
CA HIS A 226 0.66 -5.98 6.54
C HIS A 226 1.36 -7.34 6.45
N TYR A 227 2.02 -7.77 7.51
CA TYR A 227 2.71 -9.06 7.54
C TYR A 227 1.72 -10.21 7.29
N LEU A 228 0.57 -10.18 7.99
CA LEU A 228 -0.49 -11.16 7.79
C LEU A 228 -1.11 -11.08 6.39
N LEU A 229 -1.37 -9.87 5.90
CA LEU A 229 -1.89 -9.65 4.55
C LEU A 229 -0.93 -10.23 3.51
N SER A 230 0.34 -9.86 3.55
CA SER A 230 1.36 -10.33 2.60
C SER A 230 1.50 -11.85 2.62
N ARG A 231 1.50 -12.49 3.80
CA ARG A 231 1.48 -13.95 3.91
C ARG A 231 0.25 -14.57 3.26
N LYS A 232 -0.93 -14.00 3.51
CA LYS A 232 -2.19 -14.53 2.97
C LYS A 232 -2.38 -14.24 1.48
N LEU A 233 -1.66 -13.27 0.93
CA LEU A 233 -1.64 -12.97 -0.50
C LEU A 233 -0.54 -13.72 -1.27
N LEU A 234 0.21 -14.62 -0.63
CA LEU A 234 1.21 -15.46 -1.31
C LEU A 234 0.66 -16.25 -2.51
N PRO A 235 -0.59 -16.79 -2.49
CA PRO A 235 -1.15 -17.44 -3.67
C PRO A 235 -1.21 -16.52 -4.91
N LEU A 236 -1.42 -15.21 -4.71
CA LEU A 236 -1.44 -14.22 -5.79
C LEU A 236 -0.05 -13.66 -6.13
N LEU A 237 0.92 -13.74 -5.21
CA LEU A 237 2.26 -13.17 -5.36
C LEU A 237 3.30 -14.19 -5.88
N THR A 238 3.08 -15.47 -5.61
CA THR A 238 3.95 -16.56 -6.08
C THR A 238 3.68 -16.83 -7.56
N ARG A 239 4.71 -17.27 -8.30
CA ARG A 239 4.59 -17.62 -9.72
C ARG A 239 5.05 -19.05 -9.96
N PRO A 240 4.43 -19.79 -10.90
CA PRO A 240 5.03 -21.00 -11.44
C PRO A 240 6.34 -20.65 -12.18
N LYS A 241 7.38 -21.49 -12.08
CA LYS A 241 8.64 -21.31 -12.82
C LYS A 241 8.46 -21.30 -14.33
N THR A 242 7.40 -21.93 -14.84
CA THR A 242 7.01 -21.91 -16.26
C THR A 242 6.53 -20.52 -16.73
N SER A 243 6.32 -19.57 -15.82
CA SER A 243 5.89 -18.20 -16.13
C SER A 243 7.06 -17.30 -16.58
N GLU A 244 7.94 -17.78 -17.46
CA GLU A 244 9.21 -17.13 -17.85
C GLU A 244 9.09 -15.66 -18.31
N SER A 245 7.89 -15.23 -18.71
CA SER A 245 7.62 -13.84 -19.14
C SER A 245 7.28 -12.85 -18.02
N LEU A 246 7.04 -13.33 -16.79
CA LEU A 246 6.65 -12.49 -15.65
C LEU A 246 7.76 -12.39 -14.61
N ALA A 247 8.02 -11.17 -14.15
CA ALA A 247 8.88 -10.95 -13.01
C ALA A 247 8.28 -11.55 -11.73
N PRO A 248 9.11 -11.90 -10.72
CA PRO A 248 8.63 -12.27 -9.39
C PRO A 248 7.66 -11.21 -8.82
N GLY A 249 6.67 -11.66 -8.05
CA GLY A 249 5.84 -10.77 -7.26
C GLY A 249 6.67 -9.97 -6.25
N ARG A 250 6.16 -8.83 -5.80
CA ARG A 250 6.92 -7.93 -4.92
C ARG A 250 6.10 -7.52 -3.70
N ILE A 251 6.72 -7.60 -2.53
CA ILE A 251 6.19 -7.02 -1.29
C ILE A 251 7.05 -5.79 -0.98
N ILE A 252 6.46 -4.61 -1.10
CA ILE A 252 7.16 -3.34 -0.95
C ILE A 252 6.72 -2.69 0.36
N TRP A 253 7.64 -2.61 1.31
CA TRP A 253 7.41 -2.02 2.63
C TRP A 253 7.74 -0.53 2.63
N SER A 254 6.77 0.33 2.94
CA SER A 254 7.02 1.75 3.15
C SER A 254 7.42 2.02 4.60
N SER A 255 8.70 2.34 4.80
CA SER A 255 9.25 2.74 6.08
C SER A 255 9.37 4.27 6.21
N SER A 256 10.22 4.76 7.09
CA SER A 256 10.40 6.18 7.39
C SER A 256 11.85 6.47 7.76
N ILE A 257 12.30 7.69 7.47
CA ILE A 257 13.59 8.18 7.96
C ILE A 257 13.66 8.18 9.49
N GLU A 258 12.50 8.26 10.17
CA GLU A 258 12.40 8.24 11.63
C GLU A 258 12.59 6.85 12.25
N ALA A 259 12.86 5.81 11.44
CA ALA A 259 13.17 4.45 11.88
C ALA A 259 14.58 4.36 12.50
N HIS A 260 14.82 5.13 13.56
CA HIS A 260 16.09 5.15 14.27
C HIS A 260 16.35 3.84 15.03
N ARG A 261 17.60 3.63 15.44
CA ARG A 261 17.99 2.40 16.15
C ARG A 261 17.48 2.37 17.59
N ASP A 262 17.45 3.51 18.25
CA ASP A 262 17.15 3.71 19.67
C ASP A 262 15.64 3.69 20.01
N VAL A 263 14.78 3.85 19.00
CA VAL A 263 13.31 3.77 19.16
C VAL A 263 12.78 2.34 19.25
N PHE A 264 13.55 1.34 18.82
CA PHE A 264 13.10 -0.06 18.82
C PHE A 264 13.59 -0.84 20.04
N ASN A 265 12.67 -1.57 20.67
CA ASN A 265 12.97 -2.48 21.77
C ASN A 265 12.55 -3.91 21.41
N PRO A 266 13.48 -4.88 21.33
CA PRO A 266 13.15 -6.29 21.08
C PRO A 266 12.18 -6.90 22.11
N ASP A 267 12.20 -6.43 23.36
CA ASP A 267 11.28 -6.90 24.41
C ASP A 267 9.88 -6.26 24.33
N ASP A 268 9.70 -5.26 23.47
CA ASP A 268 8.44 -4.54 23.24
C ASP A 268 8.23 -4.23 21.76
N ILE A 269 8.22 -5.29 20.93
CA ILE A 269 8.06 -5.18 19.47
C ILE A 269 6.79 -4.44 19.03
N GLN A 270 5.77 -4.38 19.91
CA GLN A 270 4.50 -3.72 19.64
C GLN A 270 4.48 -2.25 20.06
N GLY A 271 5.48 -1.77 20.81
CA GLY A 271 5.53 -0.43 21.37
C GLY A 271 4.44 -0.15 22.41
N LEU A 272 4.15 -1.12 23.29
CA LEU A 272 3.13 -1.00 24.34
C LEU A 272 3.62 -0.23 25.58
N LEU A 273 4.93 -0.23 25.84
CA LEU A 273 5.52 0.23 27.10
C LEU A 273 6.25 1.57 26.96
N ARG A 274 6.60 1.99 25.74
CA ARG A 274 7.43 3.17 25.48
C ARG A 274 6.75 4.25 24.66
N GLU A 275 7.35 5.43 24.74
CA GLU A 275 7.13 6.54 23.82
C GLU A 275 7.71 6.16 22.44
N HIS A 276 7.14 6.70 21.35
CA HIS A 276 7.54 6.43 19.94
C HIS A 276 7.11 5.08 19.31
N PRO A 277 5.85 4.63 19.47
CA PRO A 277 5.39 3.37 18.87
C PRO A 277 5.42 3.36 17.34
N TYR A 278 5.28 4.52 16.69
CA TYR A 278 5.34 4.61 15.23
C TYR A 278 6.75 4.40 14.71
N GLU A 279 7.71 5.13 15.28
CA GLU A 279 9.11 5.08 14.91
C GLU A 279 9.67 3.66 15.18
N SER A 280 9.31 3.05 16.32
CA SER A 280 9.60 1.65 16.63
C SER A 280 9.01 0.68 15.59
N ALA A 281 7.74 0.85 15.19
CA ALA A 281 7.10 0.03 14.18
C ALA A 281 7.78 0.15 12.80
N LYS A 282 8.19 1.37 12.40
CA LYS A 282 8.94 1.58 11.15
C LYS A 282 10.34 0.96 11.22
N ARG A 283 10.99 1.01 12.38
CA ARG A 283 12.26 0.29 12.58
C ARG A 283 12.09 -1.23 12.48
N LEU A 284 10.99 -1.78 12.98
CA LEU A 284 10.66 -3.19 12.80
C LEU A 284 10.42 -3.53 11.33
N THR A 285 9.75 -2.66 10.56
CA THR A 285 9.62 -2.78 9.10
C THR A 285 10.98 -2.86 8.41
N ASP A 286 11.94 -2.00 8.78
CA ASP A 286 13.30 -2.06 8.24
C ASP A 286 13.96 -3.41 8.54
N TYR A 287 13.84 -3.93 9.78
CA TYR A 287 14.39 -5.24 10.11
C TYR A 287 13.78 -6.35 9.28
N ILE A 288 12.45 -6.42 9.17
CA ILE A 288 11.76 -7.47 8.39
C ILE A 288 12.22 -7.44 6.93
N SER A 289 12.24 -6.26 6.30
CA SER A 289 12.55 -6.15 4.87
C SER A 289 14.05 -6.32 4.58
N LEU A 290 14.94 -5.68 5.34
CA LEU A 290 16.39 -5.72 5.09
C LEU A 290 17.04 -7.02 5.51
N SER A 291 16.48 -7.74 6.49
CA SER A 291 17.00 -9.05 6.90
C SER A 291 16.49 -10.20 6.05
N TYR A 292 15.49 -9.98 5.18
CA TYR A 292 14.78 -11.02 4.45
C TYR A 292 15.67 -12.03 3.70
N ASN A 293 16.83 -11.59 3.19
CA ASN A 293 17.77 -12.45 2.43
C ASN A 293 18.99 -12.90 3.25
N LEU A 294 18.98 -12.71 4.58
CA LEU A 294 20.08 -13.14 5.45
C LEU A 294 19.92 -14.63 5.81
N PRO A 295 21.00 -15.43 5.78
CA PRO A 295 20.94 -16.86 6.15
C PRO A 295 20.41 -17.11 7.57
N ALA A 296 20.61 -16.15 8.48
CA ALA A 296 20.17 -16.27 9.88
C ALA A 296 18.65 -16.27 10.06
N VAL A 297 17.87 -15.89 9.04
CA VAL A 297 16.40 -15.88 9.10
C VAL A 297 15.75 -16.84 8.10
N GLU A 298 16.52 -17.75 7.49
CA GLU A 298 16.01 -18.63 6.42
C GLU A 298 14.83 -19.48 6.90
N ASP A 299 14.92 -20.12 8.08
CA ASP A 299 13.81 -20.91 8.65
C ASP A 299 12.52 -20.09 8.80
N PHE A 300 12.64 -18.83 9.23
CA PHE A 300 11.49 -17.92 9.39
C PHE A 300 10.95 -17.45 8.04
N LYS A 301 11.82 -17.26 7.06
CA LYS A 301 11.46 -16.92 5.68
C LYS A 301 10.74 -18.09 5.01
N GLU A 302 11.26 -19.31 5.09
CA GLU A 302 10.61 -20.51 4.56
C GLU A 302 9.23 -20.70 5.20
N SER A 303 9.14 -20.55 6.53
CA SER A 303 7.86 -20.58 7.22
C SER A 303 6.92 -19.47 6.73
N PHE A 304 7.41 -18.26 6.47
CA PHE A 304 6.60 -17.16 5.93
C PHE A 304 6.13 -17.42 4.49
N LEU A 305 6.96 -18.04 3.65
CA LEU A 305 6.71 -18.31 2.23
C LEU A 305 5.99 -19.64 1.96
N SER A 306 5.82 -20.47 2.99
CA SER A 306 5.12 -21.75 2.90
C SER A 306 3.69 -21.54 2.39
N LEU A 307 3.41 -22.06 1.20
CA LEU A 307 2.05 -22.37 0.73
C LEU A 307 1.69 -23.81 1.17
N ASP A 308 0.43 -24.22 1.07
CA ASP A 308 -0.04 -25.54 1.52
C ASP A 308 0.87 -26.70 1.07
N GLU A 309 0.98 -27.75 1.91
CA GLU A 309 2.04 -28.79 1.87
C GLU A 309 2.11 -29.62 0.58
N ASP A 310 1.11 -29.55 -0.29
CA ASP A 310 0.96 -30.43 -1.47
C ASP A 310 1.70 -29.95 -2.73
N GLU A 311 2.36 -28.78 -2.72
CA GLU A 311 2.97 -28.19 -3.91
C GLU A 311 4.51 -28.16 -3.86
N ASN A 312 5.17 -28.68 -4.90
CA ASN A 312 6.63 -28.74 -5.01
C ASN A 312 7.28 -27.34 -4.95
N PRO A 313 8.07 -27.00 -3.90
CA PRO A 313 8.72 -25.70 -3.77
C PRO A 313 9.66 -25.37 -4.94
N ASP A 314 10.28 -26.40 -5.52
CA ASP A 314 11.25 -26.27 -6.61
C ASP A 314 10.62 -25.84 -7.93
N GLU A 315 9.29 -25.74 -8.03
CA GLU A 315 8.59 -25.28 -9.22
C GLU A 315 8.01 -23.87 -9.09
N LYS A 316 8.30 -23.18 -7.98
CA LYS A 316 7.77 -21.85 -7.69
C LYS A 316 8.84 -20.77 -7.66
N ILE A 317 8.43 -19.57 -8.01
CA ILE A 317 9.17 -18.33 -7.86
C ILE A 317 8.44 -17.52 -6.79
N GLN A 318 9.09 -17.37 -5.64
CA GLN A 318 8.59 -16.65 -4.48
C GLN A 318 8.68 -15.12 -4.70
N PRO A 319 7.88 -14.31 -3.99
CA PRO A 319 7.99 -12.88 -4.09
C PRO A 319 9.28 -12.33 -3.43
N GLU A 320 9.76 -11.23 -3.98
CA GLU A 320 10.86 -10.45 -3.44
C GLU A 320 10.35 -9.39 -2.44
N MET A 321 11.16 -9.07 -1.43
CA MET A 321 10.88 -7.99 -0.49
C MET A 321 11.73 -6.75 -0.79
N TYR A 322 11.09 -5.59 -0.79
CA TYR A 322 11.73 -4.29 -0.96
C TYR A 322 11.37 -3.35 0.18
N LEU A 323 12.26 -2.40 0.45
CA LEU A 323 12.05 -1.33 1.40
C LEU A 323 12.10 0.01 0.66
N THR A 324 11.15 0.90 0.96
CA THR A 324 11.16 2.27 0.47
C THR A 324 11.06 3.26 1.61
N HIS A 325 11.79 4.36 1.49
CA HIS A 325 11.75 5.49 2.41
C HIS A 325 11.28 6.70 1.60
N PRO A 326 10.04 7.20 1.81
CA PRO A 326 9.46 8.25 0.96
C PRO A 326 10.07 9.64 1.23
N GLY A 327 11.03 9.76 2.15
CA GLY A 327 11.59 11.02 2.59
C GLY A 327 10.57 11.87 3.37
N ILE A 328 10.77 13.19 3.35
CA ILE A 328 9.89 14.17 3.99
C ILE A 328 8.83 14.59 2.97
N VAL A 329 7.56 14.39 3.31
CA VAL A 329 6.42 14.66 2.42
C VAL A 329 5.36 15.44 3.18
N ALA A 330 4.78 16.48 2.57
CA ALA A 330 3.59 17.12 3.13
C ALA A 330 2.37 16.23 2.99
N ASN A 331 1.80 15.88 4.13
CA ASN A 331 0.53 15.17 4.22
C ASN A 331 -0.11 15.47 5.58
N ASP A 332 -1.37 15.09 5.73
CA ASP A 332 -2.12 15.26 6.98
C ASP A 332 -1.83 14.12 7.98
N PHE A 333 -0.71 13.40 7.82
CA PHE A 333 -0.37 12.26 8.67
C PHE A 333 0.05 12.70 10.08
N PHE A 334 0.77 13.82 10.18
CA PHE A 334 1.17 14.43 11.42
C PHE A 334 0.33 15.71 11.67
N PRO A 335 -0.39 15.81 12.79
CA PRO A 335 -1.32 16.92 13.03
C PRO A 335 -0.55 18.21 13.32
N VAL A 336 -0.49 19.10 12.34
CA VAL A 336 0.03 20.47 12.46
C VAL A 336 -1.08 21.50 12.20
N PRO A 337 -0.97 22.72 12.75
CA PRO A 337 -1.87 23.81 12.42
C PRO A 337 -1.95 24.02 10.90
N TRP A 338 -3.16 24.30 10.42
CA TRP A 338 -3.45 24.42 8.99
C TRP A 338 -2.51 25.39 8.26
N TYR A 339 -2.05 26.46 8.90
CA TYR A 339 -1.16 27.45 8.28
C TYR A 339 0.24 26.92 7.99
N LEU A 340 0.74 25.91 8.73
CA LEU A 340 2.02 25.26 8.42
C LEU A 340 1.92 24.39 7.17
N MET A 341 0.76 23.77 6.93
CA MET A 341 0.49 23.04 5.68
C MET A 341 0.49 23.98 4.47
N TRP A 342 -0.02 25.20 4.63
CA TRP A 342 0.05 26.23 3.59
C TRP A 342 1.48 26.70 3.33
N ALA A 343 2.26 26.98 4.38
CA ALA A 343 3.65 27.40 4.26
C ALA A 343 4.50 26.35 3.50
N TYR A 344 4.30 25.07 3.79
CA TYR A 344 5.00 23.99 3.09
C TYR A 344 4.65 23.93 1.60
N ARG A 345 3.36 24.09 1.24
CA ARG A 345 2.93 24.11 -0.17
C ARG A 345 3.46 25.30 -0.97
N LEU A 346 3.91 26.37 -0.32
CA LEU A 346 4.55 27.51 -0.98
C LEU A 346 6.06 27.33 -1.13
N ALA A 347 6.67 26.44 -0.33
CA ALA A 347 8.10 26.20 -0.33
C ALA A 347 8.54 25.14 -1.36
N ILE A 348 7.60 24.34 -1.86
CA ILE A 348 7.74 23.41 -2.99
C ILE A 348 7.04 24.02 -4.20
#